data_AF-A0A7C4F5M7-F1
#
_entry.id   AF-A0A7C4F5M7-F1
#
_cell.length_a   1.000
_cell.length_b   1.000
_cell.length_c   1.000
_cell.angle_alpha   90.00
_cell.angle_beta   90.00
_cell.angle_gamma   90.00
#
_symmetry.space_group_name_H-M   'P 1'
#
loop_
_entity.id
_entity.type
_entity.pdbx_description
1 polymer ?
#
loop_
_entity_poly.entity_id
_entity_poly.type
_entity_poly.pdbx_seq_one_letter_code
_entity_poly.pdbx_strand_id
1 'polypeptide(L)'
;MSNLLYIDLGDLLTRIEERYGLPLPRRIVTAKYDKYTGYLIIKFRRRKPMYEDTTWDGLVTIYYGEGGRVVALEVLDISML
;
A
#
# COMPACT_ATOMS: atom_id res chain seq x y z
N MET A 1 1.39 -1.34 -28.02
CA MET A 1 1.18 -2.52 -27.17
C MET A 1 0.78 -2.02 -25.79
N SER A 2 -0.37 -2.44 -25.27
CA SER A 2 -0.77 -2.17 -23.88
C SER A 2 -0.29 -3.32 -23.01
N ASN A 3 0.69 -3.07 -22.13
CA ASN A 3 1.07 -4.03 -21.11
C ASN A 3 0.01 -3.99 -20.00
N LEU A 4 -0.72 -5.09 -19.83
CA LEU A 4 -1.74 -5.23 -18.80
C LEU A 4 -1.10 -5.86 -17.57
N LEU A 5 -1.03 -5.12 -16.46
CA LEU A 5 -0.51 -5.62 -15.19
C LEU A 5 -1.67 -6.18 -14.37
N TYR A 6 -1.64 -7.48 -14.08
CA TYR A 6 -2.56 -8.13 -13.15
C TYR A 6 -1.94 -8.13 -11.75
N ILE A 7 -2.64 -7.54 -10.79
CA ILE A 7 -2.23 -7.51 -9.39
C ILE A 7 -3.37 -8.08 -8.54
N ASP A 8 -3.09 -9.14 -7.79
CA ASP A 8 -3.98 -9.58 -6.71
C ASP A 8 -3.69 -8.75 -5.46
N LEU A 9 -4.56 -7.77 -5.18
CA LEU A 9 -4.42 -6.91 -4.02
C LEU A 9 -4.63 -7.67 -2.70
N GLY A 10 -5.38 -8.78 -2.70
CA GLY A 10 -5.58 -9.59 -1.51
C GLY A 10 -4.29 -10.29 -1.08
N ASP A 11 -3.64 -10.95 -2.04
CA ASP A 11 -2.34 -11.62 -1.83
C ASP A 11 -1.25 -10.62 -1.44
N LEU A 12 -1.14 -9.51 -2.19
CA LEU A 12 -0.20 -8.43 -1.89
C LEU A 12 -0.34 -7.93 -0.45
N LEU A 13 -1.57 -7.62 -0.01
CA LEU A 13 -1.80 -7.15 1.35
C LEU A 13 -1.40 -8.20 2.39
N THR A 14 -1.71 -9.47 2.16
CA THR A 14 -1.32 -10.56 3.07
C THR A 14 0.21 -10.67 3.19
N ARG A 15 0.94 -10.60 2.09
CA ARG A 15 2.42 -10.61 2.12
C ARG A 15 3.01 -9.42 2.88
N ILE A 16 2.42 -8.24 2.74
CA ILE A 16 2.85 -7.05 3.50
C ILE A 16 2.57 -7.25 4.99
N GLU A 17 1.42 -7.78 5.37
CA GLU A 17 1.11 -8.09 6.78
C GLU A 17 2.08 -9.11 7.37
N GLU A 18 2.37 -10.19 6.64
CA GLU A 18 3.31 -11.24 7.05
C GLU A 18 4.74 -10.72 7.20
N ARG A 19 5.20 -9.90 6.25
CA ARG A 19 6.57 -9.36 6.24
C ARG A 19 6.82 -8.35 7.36
N TYR A 20 5.85 -7.49 7.66
CA TYR A 20 6.03 -6.39 8.59
C TYR A 20 5.29 -6.57 9.93
N GLY A 21 4.54 -7.65 10.10
CA GLY A 21 3.88 -8.00 11.37
C GLY A 21 2.79 -7.02 11.78
N LEU A 22 2.10 -6.40 10.82
CA LEU A 22 1.05 -5.40 11.08
C LEU A 22 -0.25 -5.74 10.36
N PRO A 23 -1.43 -5.53 10.98
CA PRO A 23 -2.71 -5.79 10.34
C PRO A 23 -3.11 -4.65 9.39
N LEU A 24 -3.56 -5.01 8.18
CA LEU A 24 -4.03 -4.09 7.16
C LEU A 24 -5.55 -4.16 6.96
N PRO A 25 -6.22 -3.03 6.71
CA PRO A 25 -7.65 -3.05 6.40
C PRO A 25 -7.91 -3.77 5.07
N ARG A 26 -8.88 -4.68 5.04
CA ARG A 26 -9.26 -5.38 3.79
C ARG A 26 -10.25 -4.61 2.90
N ARG A 27 -10.87 -3.55 3.44
CA ARG A 27 -11.72 -2.66 2.65
C ARG A 27 -10.88 -1.61 1.94
N ILE A 28 -10.71 -1.78 0.64
CA ILE A 28 -10.02 -0.83 -0.25
C ILE A 28 -11.03 0.19 -0.78
N VAL A 29 -10.69 1.47 -0.66
CA VAL A 29 -11.46 2.60 -1.23
C VAL A 29 -10.91 2.98 -2.60
N THR A 30 -9.59 2.90 -2.79
CA THR A 30 -8.92 3.24 -4.05
C THR A 30 -7.62 2.46 -4.14
N ALA A 31 -7.32 1.90 -5.31
CA ALA A 31 -6.00 1.43 -5.66
C ALA A 31 -5.60 2.12 -6.98
N LYS A 32 -4.43 2.77 -7.01
CA LYS A 32 -3.94 3.50 -8.18
C LYS A 32 -2.47 3.17 -8.38
N TYR A 33 -2.16 2.66 -9.57
CA TYR A 33 -0.79 2.53 -10.03
C TYR A 33 -0.36 3.82 -10.73
N ASP A 34 0.76 4.39 -10.32
CA ASP A 34 1.41 5.49 -10.99
C ASP A 34 2.50 4.95 -11.93
N LYS A 35 2.26 5.04 -13.23
CA LYS A 35 3.19 4.53 -14.26
C LYS A 35 4.51 5.30 -14.34
N TYR A 36 4.59 6.51 -13.79
CA TYR A 36 5.81 7.33 -13.86
C TYR A 36 6.75 7.02 -12.71
N THR A 37 6.19 6.83 -11.51
CA THR A 37 7.00 6.45 -10.34
C THR A 37 7.12 4.92 -10.19
N GLY A 38 6.19 4.16 -10.77
CA GLY A 38 6.07 2.72 -10.57
C GLY A 38 5.36 2.35 -9.26
N TYR A 39 4.80 3.33 -8.53
CA TYR A 39 4.25 3.08 -7.21
C TYR A 39 2.79 2.65 -7.27
N LEU A 40 2.40 1.75 -6.37
CA LEU A 40 1.01 1.38 -6.16
C LEU A 40 0.49 1.98 -4.86
N ILE A 41 -0.42 2.94 -4.97
CA ILE A 41 -1.06 3.57 -3.82
C ILE A 41 -2.38 2.88 -3.54
N ILE A 42 -2.54 2.34 -2.32
CA ILE A 42 -3.76 1.71 -1.83
C ILE A 42 -4.30 2.53 -0.67
N LYS A 43 -5.53 3.05 -0.81
CA LYS A 43 -6.23 3.80 0.23
C LYS A 43 -7.33 2.96 0.83
N PHE A 44 -7.35 2.86 2.15
CA PHE A 44 -8.38 2.16 2.91
C PHE A 44 -9.47 3.09 3.43
N ARG A 45 -9.18 4.40 3.53
CA ARG A 45 -10.09 5.41 4.07
C ARG A 45 -9.97 6.72 3.30
N ARG A 46 -11.06 7.49 3.23
CA ARG A 46 -11.06 8.88 2.71
C ARG A 46 -10.66 9.87 3.81
N ARG A 47 -9.48 9.68 4.40
CA ARG A 47 -8.92 10.58 5.43
C ARG A 47 -7.50 10.99 5.02
N LYS A 48 -7.08 12.20 5.43
CA LYS A 48 -5.70 12.62 5.25
C LYS A 48 -4.79 11.86 6.24
N PRO A 49 -3.59 11.46 5.83
CA PRO A 49 -2.58 10.97 6.76
C PRO A 49 -2.16 12.08 7.72
N MET A 50 -1.81 11.69 8.94
CA MET A 50 -1.17 12.54 9.95
C MET A 50 0.34 12.34 9.95
N TYR A 51 0.78 11.10 9.76
CA TYR A 51 2.20 10.76 9.60
C TYR A 51 2.33 9.54 8.68
N GLU A 52 3.56 9.31 8.25
CA GLU A 52 3.96 8.19 7.42
C GLU A 52 5.14 7.47 8.06
N ASP A 53 5.24 6.18 7.79
CA ASP A 53 6.34 5.32 8.23
C ASP A 53 6.76 4.45 7.05
N THR A 54 7.98 4.68 6.55
CA THR A 54 8.56 3.85 5.50
C THR A 54 9.24 2.66 6.15
N THR A 55 8.95 1.46 5.66
CA THR A 55 9.53 0.23 6.17
C THR A 55 11.06 0.26 6.08
N TRP A 56 11.71 -0.49 6.97
CA TRP A 56 13.18 -0.52 7.08
C TRP A 56 13.90 -0.95 5.78
N ASP A 57 13.21 -1.66 4.90
CA ASP A 57 13.69 -2.10 3.59
C ASP A 57 13.32 -1.14 2.44
N GLY A 58 12.59 -0.07 2.72
CA GLY A 58 12.21 0.95 1.74
C GLY A 58 11.20 0.50 0.69
N LEU A 59 10.50 -0.62 0.90
CA LEU A 59 9.57 -1.17 -0.12
C LEU A 59 8.13 -0.68 0.06
N VAL A 60 7.73 -0.31 1.27
CA VAL A 60 6.36 0.13 1.57
C VAL A 60 6.39 1.36 2.47
N THR A 61 5.60 2.37 2.13
CA THR A 61 5.29 3.48 3.03
C THR A 61 3.88 3.32 3.57
N ILE A 62 3.72 3.32 4.89
CA ILE A 62 2.44 3.17 5.56
C ILE A 62 1.97 4.53 6.07
N TYR A 63 0.74 4.87 5.74
CA TYR A 63 0.14 6.14 6.12
C TYR A 63 -0.83 5.93 7.27
N TYR A 64 -0.63 6.66 8.36
CA TYR A 64 -1.46 6.60 9.55
C TYR A 64 -2.30 7.85 9.69
N GLY A 65 -3.57 7.67 10.02
CA GLY A 65 -4.47 8.75 10.43
C GLY A 65 -4.60 8.84 11.93
N GLU A 66 -5.59 9.63 12.35
CA GLU A 66 -5.94 9.82 13.76
C GLU A 66 -6.14 8.50 14.51
N GLY A 67 -5.54 8.39 15.69
CA GLY A 67 -5.58 7.19 16.54
C GLY A 67 -4.71 6.04 16.04
N GLY A 68 -3.68 6.31 15.22
CA GLY A 68 -2.71 5.30 14.77
C GLY A 68 -3.30 4.29 13.77
N ARG A 69 -4.42 4.62 13.13
CA ARG A 69 -5.09 3.71 12.19
C ARG A 69 -4.49 3.86 10.80
N VAL A 70 -4.19 2.74 10.14
CA VAL A 70 -3.75 2.74 8.74
C VAL A 70 -4.87 3.32 7.85
N VAL A 71 -4.54 4.37 7.10
CA VAL A 71 -5.45 5.05 6.14
C VAL A 71 -5.08 4.77 4.69
N ALA A 72 -3.81 4.53 4.41
CA ALA A 72 -3.30 4.15 3.11
C ALA A 72 -1.95 3.42 3.25
N LEU A 73 -1.49 2.82 2.16
CA LEU A 73 -0.11 2.43 1.96
C LEU A 73 0.31 2.73 0.53
N GLU A 74 1.60 2.88 0.32
CA GLU A 74 2.24 2.99 -0.97
C GLU A 74 3.26 1.86 -1.10
N VAL A 75 3.12 1.03 -2.12
CA VAL A 75 4.13 0.03 -2.49
C VAL A 75 5.07 0.71 -3.47
N LEU A 76 6.31 0.90 -3.02
CA LEU A 76 7.37 1.61 -3.75
C LEU A 76 8.05 0.72 -4.78
N ASP A 77 8.06 -0.59 -4.53
CA ASP A 77 8.58 -1.59 -5.47
C ASP A 77 7.55 -2.71 -5.70
N ILE A 78 6.91 -2.68 -6.87
CA ILE A 78 5.92 -3.68 -7.25
C ILE A 78 6.56 -5.03 -7.63
N SER A 79 7.88 -5.13 -7.75
CA SER A 79 8.55 -6.42 -7.97
C SER A 79 8.51 -7.33 -6.73
N MET A 80 8.08 -6.80 -5.58
CA MET A 80 7.74 -7.59 -4.40
C MET A 80 6.47 -8.46 -4.59
N LEU A 81 5.70 -8.23 -5.67
CA LEU A 81 4.58 -9.07 -6.09
C LEU A 81 5.03 -10.49 -6.49
#